data_AF-A0AAU6QKC4-F1
#
_entry.id   AF-A0AAU6QKC4-F1
#
_cell.length_a   1.000
_cell.length_b   1.000
_cell.length_c   1.000
_cell.angle_alpha   90.00
_cell.angle_beta   90.00
_cell.angle_gamma   90.00
#
_symmetry.space_group_name_H-M   'P 1'
#
loop_
_entity.id
_entity.type
_entity.pdbx_description
1 polymer ?
#
loop_
_entity_poly.entity_id
_entity_poly.type
_entity_poly.pdbx_seq_one_letter_code
_entity_poly.pdbx_strand_id
1 'polypeptide(L)'
;MKSVGFLKTLGSVVAMVVACNVYAQASDTAASGAMAAPAASAKTVKKANSQLGRKVRGALAKAQGIDVSNISVRARGGAVTLTGSVPDQGQIDKAGEVAKGVAGVTSVSNKLSVVQQ
;
A
#
# COMPACT_ATOMS: atom_id res chain seq x y z
N MET A 1 -3.19 -16.89 -30.61
CA MET A 1 -2.56 -17.97 -29.81
C MET A 1 -1.72 -17.26 -28.75
N LYS A 2 -2.27 -16.96 -27.56
CA LYS A 2 -2.26 -17.77 -26.31
C LYS A 2 -0.87 -17.98 -25.71
N SER A 3 -0.69 -17.40 -24.52
CA SER A 3 0.32 -17.70 -23.47
C SER A 3 1.75 -17.28 -23.81
N VAL A 4 2.58 -16.78 -22.88
CA VAL A 4 3.17 -17.41 -21.67
C VAL A 4 3.71 -16.25 -20.80
N GLY A 5 3.72 -16.16 -19.45
CA GLY A 5 3.57 -17.10 -18.33
C GLY A 5 4.77 -16.92 -17.37
N PHE A 6 4.56 -16.42 -16.14
CA PHE A 6 5.52 -16.46 -15.00
C PHE A 6 4.73 -16.13 -13.71
N LEU A 7 3.85 -16.99 -13.21
CA LEU A 7 4.11 -18.21 -12.42
C LEU A 7 4.96 -18.00 -11.14
N LYS A 8 4.34 -17.35 -10.16
CA LYS A 8 4.23 -17.72 -8.73
C LYS A 8 5.07 -18.94 -8.26
N THR A 9 6.22 -18.67 -7.63
CA THR A 9 6.86 -19.38 -6.49
C THR A 9 7.97 -18.43 -6.01
N LEU A 10 8.09 -18.04 -4.75
CA LEU A 10 8.62 -18.78 -3.62
C LEU A 10 8.43 -17.88 -2.40
N GLY A 11 7.80 -18.39 -1.33
CA GLY A 11 7.71 -17.63 -0.10
C GLY A 11 6.83 -18.26 0.93
N SER A 12 7.44 -19.15 1.73
CA SER A 12 7.07 -19.48 3.11
C SER A 12 6.04 -20.58 3.34
N VAL A 13 6.50 -21.73 3.84
CA VAL A 13 5.89 -22.58 4.89
C VAL A 13 7.05 -23.38 5.54
N VAL A 14 7.55 -22.99 6.74
CA VAL A 14 7.30 -23.50 8.12
C VAL A 14 8.08 -24.77 8.53
N ALA A 15 8.88 -24.66 9.61
CA ALA A 15 9.21 -25.67 10.66
C ALA A 15 10.37 -25.13 11.56
N MET A 16 10.57 -25.35 12.87
CA MET A 16 9.80 -25.89 14.01
C MET A 16 10.67 -25.73 15.31
N VAL A 17 10.19 -24.98 16.32
CA VAL A 17 10.19 -25.21 17.81
C VAL A 17 11.52 -25.31 18.63
N VAL A 18 11.53 -24.65 19.82
CA VAL A 18 11.89 -25.11 21.21
C VAL A 18 12.77 -24.07 21.99
N ALA A 19 12.18 -23.13 22.76
CA ALA A 19 11.98 -23.07 24.25
C ALA A 19 13.10 -22.36 25.06
N CYS A 20 12.90 -21.57 26.13
CA CYS A 20 11.80 -20.83 26.75
C CYS A 20 12.44 -20.00 27.90
N ASN A 21 12.17 -18.70 28.05
CA ASN A 21 12.09 -18.11 29.40
C ASN A 21 11.01 -17.02 29.48
N VAL A 22 10.05 -17.29 30.33
CA VAL A 22 8.70 -16.76 30.39
C VAL A 22 8.63 -15.43 31.15
N TYR A 23 8.30 -14.36 30.44
CA TYR A 23 7.37 -13.31 30.90
C TYR A 23 6.50 -12.94 29.70
N ALA A 24 5.33 -13.61 29.63
CA ALA A 24 4.20 -13.38 28.73
C ALA A 24 4.48 -13.34 27.21
N GLN A 25 4.23 -14.51 26.58
CA GLN A 25 4.17 -14.83 25.14
C GLN A 25 5.52 -15.20 24.48
N ALA A 26 5.97 -16.42 24.84
CA ALA A 26 6.98 -17.27 24.19
C ALA A 26 6.72 -17.46 22.66
N SER A 27 7.69 -17.75 21.79
CA SER A 27 8.88 -18.58 21.98
C SER A 27 10.00 -18.21 20.99
N ASP A 28 11.22 -18.04 21.50
CA ASP A 28 12.49 -17.98 20.78
C ASP A 28 12.80 -19.23 19.96
N THR A 29 13.56 -19.10 18.86
CA THR A 29 14.79 -19.89 18.66
C THR A 29 15.77 -19.13 17.76
N ALA A 30 16.95 -18.87 18.29
CA ALA A 30 18.08 -18.25 17.64
C ALA A 30 18.81 -19.23 16.70
N ALA A 31 19.30 -18.75 15.56
CA ALA A 31 20.61 -19.16 15.00
C ALA A 31 21.02 -18.28 13.80
N SER A 32 22.08 -17.50 14.06
CA SER A 32 23.16 -17.08 13.15
C SER A 32 22.87 -16.24 11.91
N GLY A 33 23.57 -15.11 11.86
CA GLY A 33 24.19 -14.63 10.63
C GLY A 33 23.61 -13.35 10.05
N ALA A 34 24.37 -12.26 10.22
CA ALA A 34 24.39 -11.05 9.40
C ALA A 34 23.37 -9.93 9.69
N MET A 35 23.90 -8.86 10.28
CA MET A 35 23.56 -7.44 10.07
C MET A 35 22.12 -7.00 10.40
N ALA A 36 21.91 -6.66 11.68
CA ALA A 36 20.77 -5.89 12.13
C ALA A 36 21.10 -4.37 12.20
N ALA A 37 20.61 -3.60 11.22
CA ALA A 37 20.08 -2.22 11.34
C ALA A 37 19.58 -1.72 9.95
N PRO A 38 18.45 -0.97 9.82
CA PRO A 38 17.59 -0.38 10.84
C PRO A 38 16.10 -0.78 10.69
N ALA A 39 15.56 -1.60 11.60
CA ALA A 39 14.12 -1.92 11.63
C ALA A 39 13.24 -0.79 12.21
N ALA A 40 13.85 0.22 12.87
CA ALA A 40 13.14 1.38 13.42
C ALA A 40 12.60 2.31 12.32
N SER A 41 13.32 2.46 11.21
CA SER A 41 12.93 3.32 10.09
C SER A 41 11.70 2.78 9.35
N ALA A 42 11.56 1.45 9.23
CA ALA A 42 10.46 0.82 8.52
C ALA A 42 9.10 1.05 9.20
N LYS A 43 9.03 1.02 10.55
CA LYS A 43 7.78 1.27 11.28
C LYS A 43 7.32 2.73 11.15
N THR A 44 8.26 3.68 11.21
CA THR A 44 7.98 5.11 11.04
C THR A 44 7.52 5.42 9.62
N VAL A 45 8.21 4.88 8.61
CA VAL A 45 7.82 5.01 7.19
C VAL A 45 6.46 4.38 6.93
N LYS A 46 6.14 3.23 7.54
CA LYS A 46 4.82 2.60 7.41
C LYS A 46 3.72 3.51 7.99
N LYS A 47 3.92 4.08 9.18
CA LYS A 47 2.96 5.04 9.77
C LYS A 47 2.79 6.27 8.90
N ALA A 48 3.88 6.87 8.42
CA ALA A 48 3.85 8.02 7.53
C ALA A 48 3.07 7.73 6.24
N ASN A 49 3.34 6.58 5.60
CA ASN A 49 2.61 6.15 4.41
C ASN A 49 1.12 5.93 4.66
N SER A 50 0.76 5.28 5.77
CA SER A 50 -0.64 5.09 6.15
C SER A 50 -1.35 6.42 6.41
N GLN A 51 -0.67 7.38 7.05
CA GLN A 51 -1.20 8.73 7.25
C GLN A 51 -1.36 9.48 5.92
N LEU A 52 -0.38 9.40 5.03
CA LEU A 52 -0.45 9.99 3.69
C LEU A 52 -1.63 9.42 2.90
N GLY A 53 -1.77 8.10 2.87
CA GLY A 53 -2.90 7.44 2.19
C GLY A 53 -4.26 7.86 2.78
N ARG A 54 -4.36 8.04 4.10
CA ARG A 54 -5.57 8.56 4.76
C ARG A 54 -5.86 10.01 4.35
N LYS A 55 -4.84 10.87 4.29
CA LYS A 55 -4.98 12.26 3.83
C LYS A 55 -5.47 12.32 2.39
N VAL A 56 -4.87 11.52 1.51
CA VAL A 56 -5.29 11.42 0.10
C VAL A 56 -6.72 10.93 -0.01
N ARG A 57 -7.07 9.83 0.66
CA ARG A 57 -8.43 9.29 0.66
C ARG A 57 -9.44 10.32 1.20
N GLY A 58 -9.07 11.05 2.26
CA GLY A 58 -9.91 12.09 2.84
C GLY A 58 -10.02 13.36 1.98
N ALA A 59 -9.06 13.62 1.08
CA ALA A 59 -9.16 14.69 0.09
C ALA A 59 -10.05 14.26 -1.08
N LEU A 60 -9.87 13.03 -1.58
CA LEU A 60 -10.73 12.45 -2.61
C LEU A 60 -12.19 12.34 -2.16
N ALA A 61 -12.44 12.00 -0.89
CA ALA A 61 -13.80 11.93 -0.35
C ALA A 61 -14.48 13.31 -0.20
N LYS A 62 -13.70 14.40 -0.14
CA LYS A 62 -14.24 15.76 -0.16
C LYS A 62 -14.50 16.25 -1.59
N ALA A 63 -13.77 15.71 -2.57
CA ALA A 63 -14.01 16.02 -3.96
C ALA A 63 -15.35 15.40 -4.38
N GLN A 64 -16.31 16.27 -4.72
CA GLN A 64 -17.63 15.83 -5.15
C GLN A 64 -17.53 15.10 -6.50
N GLY A 65 -18.30 14.02 -6.61
CA GLY A 65 -18.36 13.23 -7.83
C GLY A 65 -17.16 12.31 -8.04
N ILE A 66 -16.46 11.86 -6.98
CA ILE A 66 -15.51 10.76 -7.05
C ILE A 66 -16.01 9.64 -6.13
N ASP A 67 -16.27 8.45 -6.68
CA ASP A 67 -16.66 7.31 -5.85
C ASP A 67 -15.44 6.64 -5.21
N VAL A 68 -15.13 7.05 -3.99
CA VAL A 68 -14.00 6.50 -3.22
C VAL A 68 -14.26 5.08 -2.71
N SER A 69 -15.50 4.57 -2.82
CA SER A 69 -15.87 3.22 -2.36
C SER A 69 -15.18 2.15 -3.20
N ASN A 70 -15.05 2.40 -4.50
CA ASN A 70 -14.42 1.50 -5.47
C ASN A 70 -12.95 1.85 -5.77
N ILE A 71 -12.40 2.86 -5.08
CA ILE A 71 -11.02 3.32 -5.26
C ILE A 71 -10.15 2.85 -4.09
N SER A 72 -9.10 2.11 -4.43
CA SER A 72 -8.02 1.77 -3.52
C SER A 72 -6.85 2.74 -3.69
N VAL A 73 -6.41 3.32 -2.56
CA VAL A 73 -5.27 4.24 -2.49
C VAL A 73 -4.10 3.54 -1.80
N ARG A 74 -2.96 3.48 -2.47
CA ARG A 74 -1.70 2.98 -1.90
C ARG A 74 -0.66 4.08 -1.89
N ALA A 75 -0.08 4.36 -0.72
CA ALA A 75 0.99 5.35 -0.57
C ALA A 75 2.29 4.67 -0.13
N ARG A 76 3.41 5.04 -0.77
CA ARG A 76 4.75 4.53 -0.51
C ARG A 76 5.78 5.64 -0.71
N GLY A 77 6.28 6.22 0.38
CA GLY A 77 7.37 7.20 0.35
C GLY A 77 7.08 8.43 -0.51
N GLY A 78 5.82 8.89 -0.55
CA GLY A 78 5.38 10.01 -1.37
C GLY A 78 4.83 9.63 -2.75
N ALA A 79 5.09 8.40 -3.23
CA ALA A 79 4.43 7.88 -4.41
C ALA A 79 3.04 7.33 -4.04
N VAL A 80 2.01 7.84 -4.70
CA VAL A 80 0.61 7.43 -4.52
C VAL A 80 0.15 6.68 -5.76
N THR A 81 -0.44 5.51 -5.57
CA THR A 81 -1.10 4.74 -6.62
C THR A 81 -2.59 4.69 -6.35
N LEU A 82 -3.37 5.14 -7.34
CA LEU A 82 -4.83 5.07 -7.36
C LEU A 82 -5.22 3.91 -8.27
N THR A 83 -6.01 2.97 -7.76
CA THR A 83 -6.49 1.80 -8.51
C THR A 83 -7.97 1.61 -8.24
N GLY A 84 -8.73 1.17 -9.23
CA GLY A 84 -10.16 0.96 -9.08
C GLY A 84 -10.93 1.41 -10.32
N SER A 85 -12.21 1.66 -10.12
CA SER A 85 -13.13 2.02 -11.18
C SER A 85 -13.84 3.32 -10.88
N VAL A 86 -14.05 4.16 -11.89
CA VAL A 86 -14.83 5.39 -11.78
C VAL A 86 -15.90 5.47 -12.89
N PRO A 87 -17.04 6.14 -12.65
CA PRO A 87 -18.10 6.29 -13.65
C PRO A 87 -17.71 7.10 -14.88
N ASP A 88 -16.78 8.06 -14.74
CA ASP A 88 -16.51 9.05 -15.77
C ASP A 88 -15.02 9.39 -15.87
N GLN A 89 -14.56 9.71 -17.08
CA GLN A 89 -13.16 10.04 -17.35
C GLN A 89 -12.72 11.34 -16.64
N GLY A 90 -13.60 12.34 -16.51
CA GLY A 90 -13.30 13.58 -15.79
C GLY A 90 -13.05 13.35 -14.29
N GLN A 91 -13.52 12.24 -13.72
CA GLN A 91 -13.18 11.85 -12.36
C GLN A 91 -11.73 11.35 -12.25
N ILE A 92 -11.19 10.73 -13.29
CA ILE A 92 -9.81 10.26 -13.34
C ILE A 92 -8.86 11.45 -13.23
N ASP A 93 -9.12 12.51 -14.00
CA ASP A 93 -8.30 13.71 -14.01
C ASP A 93 -8.39 14.47 -12.68
N LYS A 94 -9.62 14.68 -12.18
CA LYS A 94 -9.85 15.30 -10.86
C LYS A 94 -9.21 14.50 -9.72
N ALA A 95 -9.31 13.18 -9.74
CA ALA A 95 -8.67 12.34 -8.73
C ALA A 95 -7.14 12.50 -8.75
N GLY A 96 -6.56 12.61 -9.94
CA GLY A 96 -5.14 12.90 -10.14
C GLY A 96 -4.73 14.25 -9.56
N GLU A 97 -5.48 15.31 -9.86
CA GLU A 97 -5.22 16.66 -9.36
C GLU A 97 -5.36 16.75 -7.84
N VAL A 98 -6.46 16.22 -7.29
CA VAL A 98 -6.71 16.21 -5.85
C VAL A 98 -5.63 15.42 -5.11
N ALA A 99 -5.20 14.28 -5.65
CA ALA A 99 -4.12 13.50 -5.06
C ALA A 99 -2.77 14.25 -5.09
N LYS A 100 -2.46 14.98 -6.17
CA LYS A 100 -1.25 15.81 -6.27
C LYS A 100 -1.26 16.99 -5.30
N GLY A 101 -2.43 17.55 -4.99
CA GLY A 101 -2.57 18.66 -4.04
C GLY A 101 -2.34 18.29 -2.58
N VAL A 102 -2.18 17.01 -2.24
CA VAL A 102 -1.98 16.55 -0.86
C VAL A 102 -0.53 16.71 -0.44
N ALA A 103 -0.30 17.41 0.67
CA ALA A 103 1.03 17.60 1.23
C ALA A 103 1.75 16.25 1.49
N GLY A 104 2.94 16.11 0.89
CA GLY A 104 3.78 14.91 0.98
C GLY A 104 3.66 13.95 -0.21
N VAL A 105 2.83 14.27 -1.21
CA VAL A 105 2.79 13.53 -2.48
C VAL A 105 3.86 14.07 -3.42
N THR A 106 4.71 13.17 -3.91
CA THR A 106 5.77 13.48 -4.87
C THR A 106 5.46 12.93 -6.26
N SER A 107 4.64 11.89 -6.35
CA SER A 107 4.23 11.28 -7.61
C SER A 107 2.88 10.61 -7.47
N VAL A 108 2.07 10.71 -8.52
CA VAL A 108 0.75 10.06 -8.59
C VAL A 108 0.72 9.16 -9.80
N SER A 109 0.47 7.88 -9.57
CA SER A 109 0.20 6.88 -10.60
C SER A 109 -1.29 6.60 -10.60
N ASN A 110 -1.95 7.02 -11.68
CA ASN A 110 -3.37 6.79 -11.87
C ASN A 110 -3.58 5.51 -12.69
N LYS A 111 -4.21 4.51 -12.07
CA LYS A 111 -4.62 3.24 -12.69
C LYS A 111 -6.11 3.01 -12.49
N LEU A 112 -6.89 4.09 -12.52
CA LEU A 112 -8.34 4.03 -12.53
C LEU A 112 -8.84 3.67 -13.93
N SER A 113 -9.90 2.89 -14.00
CA SER A 113 -10.58 2.54 -15.24
C SER A 113 -12.00 3.09 -15.24
N VAL A 114 -12.47 3.57 -16.38
CA VAL A 114 -13.85 4.03 -16.48
C VAL A 114 -14.77 2.81 -16.61
N VAL A 115 -15.69 2.64 -15.66
CA VAL A 115 -16.81 1.71 -15.77
C VAL A 115 -17.96 2.46 -16.43
N GLN A 116 -17.82 2.69 -17.72
CA GLN A 116 -18.88 3.28 -18.51
C GLN A 116 -20.06 2.29 -18.50
N GLN A 117 -21.17 2.71 -17.89
CA GLN A 117 -22.46 2.03 -17.91
C GLN A 117 -23.35 2.73 -18.92
#